data_AF-A0A7Y4SN78-F1
#
_entry.id   AF-A0A7Y4SN78-F1
#
_cell.length_a   1.000
_cell.length_b   1.000
_cell.length_c   1.000
_cell.angle_alpha   90.00
_cell.angle_beta   90.00
_cell.angle_gamma   90.00
#
_symmetry.space_group_name_H-M   'P 1'
#
loop_
_entity.id
_entity.type
_entity.pdbx_description
1 polymer ?
#
loop_
_entity_poly.entity_id
_entity_poly.type
_entity_poly.pdbx_seq_one_letter_code
_entity_poly.pdbx_strand_id
1 'polypeptide(L)'
;MFQTSITRFKPTGLSRLVDSDVAEAAHALAATLETSAKGVIYEHTPASPVAQGLAAELKNTLEQIREHGARVFDHECVVVLRAMENGARSAATADSASTKYLDLLGRLLQASGTGAAPAAPAPEAESPLILP
;
A
#
# COMPACT_ATOMS: atom_id res chain seq x y z
N MET A 1 -4.76 3.06 2.81
CA MET A 1 -3.98 4.16 2.19
C MET A 1 -2.65 3.66 1.65
N PHE A 2 -1.61 3.41 2.48
CA PHE A 2 -0.30 2.98 1.97
C PHE A 2 -0.30 1.71 1.08
N GLN A 3 -1.08 0.68 1.44
CA GLN A 3 -1.18 -0.52 0.60
C GLN A 3 -1.82 -0.22 -0.76
N THR A 4 -2.83 0.65 -0.80
CA THR A 4 -3.49 1.10 -2.04
C THR A 4 -2.50 1.86 -2.92
N SER A 5 -1.76 2.79 -2.32
CA SER A 5 -0.69 3.54 -2.97
C SER A 5 0.36 2.65 -3.63
N ILE A 6 0.86 1.64 -2.91
CA ILE A 6 1.82 0.65 -3.45
C ILE A 6 1.24 -0.09 -4.66
N THR A 7 0.01 -0.59 -4.56
CA THR A 7 -0.59 -1.36 -5.67
C THR A 7 -0.92 -0.52 -6.90
N ARG A 8 -1.11 0.79 -6.72
CA ARG A 8 -1.37 1.74 -7.81
C ARG A 8 -0.09 2.34 -8.40
N PHE A 9 1.02 2.27 -7.67
CA PHE A 9 2.30 2.81 -8.11
C PHE A 9 2.77 2.13 -9.39
N LYS A 10 2.98 2.94 -10.43
CA LYS A 10 3.55 2.51 -11.71
C LYS A 10 4.93 3.15 -11.86
N PRO A 11 6.01 2.36 -11.78
CA PRO A 11 7.36 2.88 -12.05
C PRO A 11 7.43 3.51 -13.44
N THR A 12 8.26 4.53 -13.58
CA THR A 12 8.53 5.14 -14.89
C THR A 12 9.41 4.23 -15.74
N GLY A 13 9.16 4.21 -17.05
CA GLY A 13 9.92 3.39 -18.01
C GLY A 13 9.53 1.91 -18.02
N LEU A 14 10.50 1.03 -18.27
CA LEU A 14 10.32 -0.44 -18.37
C LEU A 14 10.56 -1.17 -17.05
N SER A 15 10.83 -0.45 -15.95
CA SER A 15 11.10 -1.06 -14.65
C SER A 15 9.84 -1.60 -14.01
N ARG A 16 9.98 -2.74 -13.32
CA ARG A 16 8.90 -3.36 -12.53
C ARG A 16 9.15 -3.10 -11.05
N LEU A 17 8.08 -2.82 -10.31
CA LEU A 17 8.13 -2.77 -8.86
C LEU A 17 8.26 -4.20 -8.30
N VAL A 18 9.27 -4.41 -7.44
CA VAL A 18 9.50 -5.70 -6.76
C VAL A 18 9.45 -5.55 -5.25
N ASP A 19 9.38 -6.68 -4.53
CA ASP A 19 9.24 -6.69 -3.07
C ASP A 19 10.43 -5.98 -2.38
N SER A 20 11.64 -6.06 -2.94
CA SER A 20 12.81 -5.36 -2.39
C SER A 20 12.70 -3.84 -2.48
N ASP A 21 12.10 -3.30 -3.54
CA ASP A 21 11.88 -1.85 -3.67
C ASP A 21 10.89 -1.36 -2.61
N VAL A 22 9.86 -2.17 -2.32
CA VAL A 22 8.87 -1.85 -1.27
C VAL A 22 9.52 -1.85 0.10
N ALA A 23 10.38 -2.85 0.39
CA ALA A 23 11.10 -2.91 1.65
C ALA A 23 12.03 -1.70 1.82
N GLU A 24 12.75 -1.32 0.76
CA GLU A 24 13.69 -0.20 0.78
C GLU A 24 12.99 1.16 0.93
N ALA A 25 11.90 1.37 0.19
CA ALA A 25 11.10 2.59 0.29
C ALA A 25 10.49 2.76 1.68
N ALA A 26 9.90 1.69 2.23
CA ALA A 26 9.32 1.69 3.56
C ALA A 26 10.38 1.93 4.65
N HIS A 27 11.55 1.30 4.52
CA HIS A 27 12.68 1.51 5.43
C HIS A 27 13.12 2.97 5.45
N ALA A 28 13.35 3.57 4.29
CA ALA A 28 13.83 4.93 4.16
C ALA A 28 12.84 5.95 4.75
N LEU A 29 11.54 5.79 4.46
CA LEU A 29 10.52 6.68 5.01
C LEU A 29 10.36 6.51 6.53
N ALA A 30 10.39 5.27 7.04
CA ALA A 30 10.33 5.02 8.48
C ALA A 30 11.53 5.65 9.21
N ALA A 31 12.74 5.45 8.70
CA ALA A 31 13.96 6.03 9.25
C ALA A 31 13.90 7.57 9.26
N THR A 32 13.39 8.18 8.18
CA THR A 32 13.19 9.63 8.09
C THR A 32 12.20 10.17 9.13
N LEU A 33 11.10 9.45 9.38
CA LEU A 33 10.14 9.84 10.43
C LEU A 33 10.75 9.66 11.83
N GLU A 34 11.52 8.61 12.06
CA GLU A 34 12.22 8.37 13.33
C GLU A 34 13.29 9.45 13.62
N THR A 35 14.01 9.92 12.61
CA THR A 35 14.98 11.02 12.77
C THR A 35 14.29 12.36 12.95
N SER A 36 13.20 12.60 12.22
CA SER A 36 12.37 13.81 12.35
C SER A 36 11.75 13.93 13.74
N ALA A 37 11.26 12.81 14.31
CA ALA A 37 10.71 12.76 15.67
C ALA A 37 11.75 13.13 16.75
N LYS A 38 13.04 13.00 16.45
CA LYS A 38 14.16 13.41 17.32
C LYS A 38 14.64 14.83 17.04
N GLY A 39 13.98 15.58 16.16
CA GLY A 39 14.34 16.94 15.76
C GLY A 39 15.47 17.02 14.74
N VAL A 40 15.82 15.92 14.07
CA VAL A 40 16.88 15.88 13.06
C VAL A 40 16.29 16.08 11.68
N ILE A 41 16.72 17.13 10.98
CA ILE A 41 16.34 17.40 9.58
C ILE A 41 17.26 16.59 8.68
N TYR A 42 16.93 15.32 8.50
CA TYR A 42 17.63 14.40 7.63
C TYR A 42 16.62 13.46 6.95
N GLU A 43 16.80 13.24 5.65
CA GLU A 43 15.97 12.35 4.83
C GLU A 43 16.83 11.18 4.35
N HIS A 44 16.33 9.97 4.62
CA HIS A 44 16.94 8.75 4.12
C HIS A 44 16.47 8.50 2.69
N THR A 45 17.41 8.23 1.79
CA THR A 45 17.14 7.99 0.37
C THR A 45 17.37 6.51 0.02
N PRO A 46 16.39 5.81 -0.56
CA PRO A 46 16.60 4.48 -1.14
C PRO A 46 17.70 4.49 -2.21
N ALA A 47 18.45 3.39 -2.36
CA ALA A 47 19.43 3.19 -3.41
C ALA A 47 18.78 2.88 -4.77
N SER A 48 17.67 2.12 -4.80
CA SER A 48 16.92 1.84 -6.03
C SER A 48 16.13 3.08 -6.50
N PRO A 49 16.22 3.48 -7.79
CA PRO A 49 15.42 4.60 -8.31
C PRO A 49 13.92 4.30 -8.29
N VAL A 50 13.53 3.02 -8.41
CA VAL A 50 12.12 2.60 -8.28
C VAL A 50 11.66 2.77 -6.84
N ALA A 51 12.49 2.38 -5.87
CA ALA A 51 12.22 2.56 -4.45
C ALA A 51 12.17 4.05 -4.06
N GLN A 52 13.04 4.90 -4.63
CA GLN A 52 12.98 6.35 -4.45
C GLN A 52 11.64 6.93 -4.91
N GLY A 53 11.19 6.54 -6.10
CA GLY A 53 9.89 6.96 -6.62
C GLY A 53 8.73 6.51 -5.73
N LEU A 54 8.79 5.28 -5.22
CA LEU A 54 7.79 4.77 -4.29
C LEU A 54 7.82 5.52 -2.95
N ALA A 55 8.99 5.78 -2.38
CA ALA A 55 9.14 6.52 -1.13
C ALA A 55 8.55 7.94 -1.24
N ALA A 56 8.77 8.62 -2.37
CA ALA A 56 8.19 9.92 -2.66
C ALA A 56 6.65 9.86 -2.72
N GLU A 57 6.08 8.82 -3.35
CA GLU A 57 4.63 8.65 -3.41
C GLU A 57 4.03 8.38 -2.01
N LEU A 58 4.68 7.55 -1.20
CA LEU A 58 4.24 7.25 0.17
C LEU A 58 4.28 8.51 1.05
N LYS A 59 5.32 9.33 0.89
CA LYS A 59 5.44 10.63 1.55
C LYS A 59 4.31 11.58 1.14
N ASN A 60 4.06 11.71 -0.16
CA ASN A 60 2.95 12.54 -0.67
C ASN A 60 1.60 12.07 -0.13
N THR A 61 1.36 10.75 -0.07
CA THR A 61 0.14 10.19 0.52
C THR A 61 0.00 10.59 1.99
N LEU A 62 1.09 10.52 2.75
CA LEU A 62 1.09 10.93 4.16
C LEU A 62 0.82 12.42 4.33
N GLU A 63 1.44 13.27 3.51
CA GLU A 63 1.24 14.72 3.52
C GLU A 63 -0.22 15.08 3.18
N GLN A 64 -0.80 14.46 2.15
CA GLN A 64 -2.21 14.65 1.82
C GLN A 64 -3.12 14.29 2.99
N ILE A 65 -2.88 13.18 3.69
CA ILE A 65 -3.71 12.79 4.85
C ILE A 65 -3.64 13.85 5.96
N ARG A 66 -2.46 14.43 6.19
CA ARG A 66 -2.26 15.51 7.18
C ARG A 66 -3.01 16.79 6.78
N GLU A 67 -2.96 17.16 5.50
CA GLU A 67 -3.67 18.32 4.97
C GLU A 67 -5.19 18.21 5.12
N HIS A 68 -5.74 16.99 5.02
CA HIS A 68 -7.16 16.73 5.23
C HIS A 68 -7.57 16.71 6.71
N GLY A 69 -6.69 17.15 7.62
CA GLY A 69 -7.00 17.36 9.04
C GLY A 69 -6.96 16.09 9.90
N ALA A 70 -6.53 14.96 9.33
CA ALA A 70 -6.35 13.74 10.12
C ALA A 70 -5.13 13.90 11.04
N ARG A 71 -5.32 13.57 12.32
CA ARG A 71 -4.20 13.45 13.27
C ARG A 71 -3.47 12.14 12.96
N VAL A 72 -2.32 12.26 12.30
CA VAL A 72 -1.44 11.13 12.04
C VAL A 72 -0.18 11.31 12.87
N PHE A 73 0.03 10.43 13.83
CA PHE A 73 1.23 10.46 14.65
C PHE A 73 2.39 9.78 13.91
N ASP A 74 3.57 10.42 13.91
CA ASP A 74 4.77 9.89 13.27
C ASP A 74 5.07 8.46 13.75
N HIS A 75 4.89 8.18 15.05
CA HIS A 75 5.05 6.84 15.61
C HIS A 75 4.16 5.80 14.92
N GLU A 76 2.88 6.10 14.69
CA GLU A 76 1.95 5.15 14.07
C GLU A 76 2.34 4.86 12.62
N CYS A 77 2.76 5.90 11.89
CA CYS A 77 3.31 5.74 10.55
C CYS A 77 4.56 4.86 10.54
N VAL A 78 5.48 5.09 11.47
CA VAL A 78 6.69 4.28 11.60
C VAL A 78 6.33 2.81 11.83
N VAL A 79 5.39 2.51 12.74
CA VAL A 79 4.96 1.12 12.99
C VAL A 79 4.42 0.46 11.72
N VAL A 80 3.57 1.16 10.96
CA VAL A 80 3.01 0.63 9.71
C VAL A 80 4.09 0.42 8.66
N LEU A 81 4.98 1.39 8.47
CA LEU A 81 6.08 1.30 7.49
C LEU A 81 7.06 0.17 7.85
N ARG A 82 7.37 -0.02 9.14
CA ARG A 82 8.19 -1.15 9.61
C ARG A 82 7.50 -2.49 9.39
N ALA A 83 6.18 -2.58 9.60
CA ALA A 83 5.42 -3.79 9.29
C ALA A 83 5.46 -4.12 7.78
N MET A 84 5.37 -3.10 6.92
CA MET A 84 5.47 -3.26 5.47
C MET A 84 6.87 -3.68 5.03
N GLU A 85 7.92 -3.06 5.57
CA GLU A 85 9.31 -3.46 5.37
C GLU A 85 9.50 -4.94 5.72
N ASN A 86 9.08 -5.34 6.92
CA ASN A 86 9.21 -6.70 7.41
C ASN A 86 8.42 -7.69 6.55
N GLY A 87 7.19 -7.34 6.16
CA GLY A 87 6.36 -8.18 5.29
C GLY A 87 6.98 -8.40 3.91
N ALA A 88 7.48 -7.33 3.29
CA ALA A 88 8.16 -7.40 2.00
C ALA A 88 9.47 -8.20 2.08
N ARG A 89 10.27 -7.97 3.13
CA ARG A 89 11.53 -8.70 3.36
C ARG A 89 11.31 -10.18 3.67
N SER A 90 10.24 -10.53 4.37
CA SER A 90 9.90 -11.92 4.70
C SER A 90 9.36 -12.69 3.50
N ALA A 91 8.70 -11.99 2.56
CA ALA A 91 8.25 -12.57 1.30
C ALA A 91 9.38 -12.67 0.25
N ALA A 92 10.45 -11.89 0.43
CA ALA A 92 11.60 -11.91 -0.45
C ALA A 92 12.24 -13.32 -0.45
N THR A 93 12.43 -13.84 -1.65
CA THR A 93 13.16 -15.09 -1.87
C THR A 93 14.61 -14.80 -2.26
N ALA A 94 15.42 -15.86 -2.48
CA ALA A 94 16.74 -15.70 -3.10
C ALA A 94 16.68 -14.98 -4.47
N ASP A 95 15.53 -15.02 -5.14
CA ASP A 95 15.26 -14.22 -6.33
C ASP A 95 14.95 -12.76 -5.96
N SER A 96 15.81 -11.85 -6.45
CA SER A 96 15.68 -10.40 -6.28
C SER A 96 14.51 -9.80 -7.06
N ALA A 97 13.89 -10.54 -7.99
CA ALA A 97 12.71 -10.11 -8.74
C ALA A 97 11.38 -10.57 -8.11
N SER A 98 11.38 -11.05 -6.86
CA SER A 98 10.17 -11.50 -6.16
C SER A 98 9.09 -10.42 -6.10
N THR A 99 7.85 -10.83 -6.34
CA THR A 99 6.64 -9.98 -6.26
C THR A 99 5.55 -10.61 -5.39
N LYS A 100 5.91 -11.54 -4.50
CA LYS A 100 4.97 -12.31 -3.68
C LYS A 100 4.24 -11.42 -2.68
N TYR A 101 4.93 -10.43 -2.10
CA TYR A 101 4.30 -9.48 -1.19
C TYR A 101 3.32 -8.60 -1.95
N LEU A 102 3.70 -8.10 -3.13
CA LEU A 102 2.82 -7.33 -4.00
C LEU A 102 1.57 -8.14 -4.44
N ASP A 103 1.74 -9.41 -4.81
CA ASP A 103 0.64 -10.30 -5.19
C ASP A 103 -0.30 -10.57 -3.99
N LEU A 104 0.25 -10.70 -2.78
CA LEU A 104 -0.55 -10.79 -1.55
C LEU A 104 -1.36 -9.51 -1.32
N LEU A 105 -0.74 -8.34 -1.42
CA LEU A 105 -1.43 -7.06 -1.28
C LEU A 105 -2.55 -6.89 -2.31
N GLY A 106 -2.29 -7.26 -3.57
CA GLY A 106 -3.29 -7.21 -4.63
C GLY A 106 -4.50 -8.10 -4.32
N ARG A 107 -4.29 -9.31 -3.78
CA ARG A 107 -5.38 -10.21 -3.37
C ARG A 107 -6.13 -9.68 -2.15
N LEU A 108 -5.44 -9.13 -1.16
CA LEU A 108 -6.05 -8.62 0.06
C LEU A 108 -6.94 -7.40 -0.23
N LEU A 109 -6.52 -6.50 -1.12
CA LEU A 109 -7.32 -5.35 -1.53
C LEU A 109 -8.56 -5.77 -2.33
N GLN A 110 -8.46 -6.79 -3.18
CA GLN A 110 -9.62 -7.36 -3.90
C GLN A 110 -10.62 -8.03 -2.94
N ALA A 111 -10.12 -8.79 -1.96
CA ALA A 111 -10.94 -9.40 -0.92
C ALA A 111 -11.62 -8.35 -0.01
N SER A 112 -10.94 -7.23 0.25
CA SER A 112 -11.50 -6.13 1.05
C SER A 112 -12.56 -5.32 0.29
N GLY A 113 -12.47 -5.26 -1.04
CA GLY A 113 -13.46 -4.61 -1.90
C GLY A 113 -14.73 -5.43 -2.16
N THR A 114 -14.70 -6.73 -1.87
CA THR A 114 -15.86 -7.65 -2.03
C THR A 114 -16.76 -7.71 -0.80
N GLY A 115 -16.53 -6.87 0.22
CA GLY A 115 -17.44 -6.64 1.35
C GLY A 115 -18.68 -5.82 1.03
N ALA A 116 -19.10 -5.71 -0.23
CA ALA A 116 -20.43 -5.23 -0.59
C ALA A 116 -21.44 -6.34 -0.26
N ALA A 117 -22.45 -5.99 0.54
CA ALA A 117 -23.44 -6.88 1.17
C ALA A 117 -23.91 -8.05 0.29
N PRO A 118 -24.24 -9.23 0.87
CA PRO A 118 -24.91 -10.28 0.12
C PRO A 118 -26.18 -9.68 -0.47
N ALA A 119 -26.30 -9.72 -1.80
CA ALA A 119 -27.53 -9.35 -2.48
C ALA A 119 -28.66 -10.19 -1.86
N ALA A 120 -29.57 -9.53 -1.15
CA ALA A 120 -30.78 -10.17 -0.67
C ALA A 120 -31.50 -10.76 -1.90
N PRO A 121 -31.97 -12.03 -1.84
CA PRO A 121 -32.79 -12.55 -2.92
C PRO A 121 -34.07 -11.71 -2.98
N ALA A 122 -34.31 -11.10 -4.13
CA ALA A 122 -35.57 -10.41 -4.38
C ALA A 122 -36.73 -11.42 -4.25
N PRO A 123 -37.84 -11.04 -3.60
CA PRO A 123 -38.98 -11.93 -3.42
C PRO A 123 -39.59 -12.27 -4.78
N GLU A 124 -39.95 -13.55 -4.92
CA GLU A 124 -40.67 -14.13 -6.05
C GLU A 124 -41.91 -13.28 -6.36
N ALA A 125 -41.89 -12.61 -7.52
CA ALA A 125 -43.05 -11.90 -8.02
C ALA A 125 -44.01 -12.94 -8.63
N GLU A 126 -45.07 -13.23 -7.88
CA GLU A 126 -46.22 -13.99 -8.32
C GLU A 126 -46.79 -13.42 -9.64
N SER A 127 -47.21 -14.34 -10.50
CA SER A 127 -47.68 -14.12 -11.87
C SER A 127 -48.91 -13.22 -11.99
N PRO A 128 -49.19 -12.73 -13.21
CA PRO A 128 -50.50 -13.04 -13.76
C PRO A 128 -50.46 -13.60 -15.20
N LEU A 129 -51.16 -14.72 -15.34
CA LEU A 129 -51.86 -15.27 -16.51
C LEU A 129 -52.16 -14.29 -17.66
N ILE A 130 -51.77 -14.65 -18.89
CA ILE A 130 -52.58 -14.44 -20.12
C ILE A 130 -52.38 -15.65 -21.05
N LEU A 131 -53.48 -16.37 -21.30
CA LEU A 131 -53.65 -17.43 -22.33
C LEU A 131 -53.93 -16.80 -23.71
N PRO A 132 -53.60 -17.52 -24.79
CA PRO A 132 -54.68 -17.99 -25.69
C PRO A 132 -54.81 -19.52 -25.76
#